data_AF-A0A663DZF3-F1
#
_entry.id   AF-A0A663DZF3-F1
#
_cell.length_a   1.000
_cell.length_b   1.000
_cell.length_c   1.000
_cell.angle_alpha   90.00
_cell.angle_beta   90.00
_cell.angle_gamma   90.00
#
_symmetry.space_group_name_H-M   'P 1'
#
loop_
_entity.id
_entity.type
_entity.pdbx_description
1 polymer ?
#
loop_
_entity_poly.entity_id
_entity_poly.type
_entity_poly.pdbx_seq_one_letter_code
_entity_poly.pdbx_strand_id
1 'polypeptide(L)'
;HGGTHQRTGSLYLKSSAMSASTQRTATLPETQQFPGNCTLEMALKTIVDVYHRYSIREGQLDLLNFNDFRTLLTEQAPTFLQDRNKREYLRTLFEETDLNKDSELTFEEFTIVLAKLTDDHHLKFTESFLSHLMHGEGGHQLQQMHGPAGAVG
;
A
#
# COMPACT_ATOMS: atom_id res chain seq x y z
N HIS A 1 -49.28 52.16 -20.08
CA HIS A 1 -50.13 51.39 -21.00
C HIS A 1 -49.23 50.78 -22.07
N GLY A 2 -49.12 49.43 -22.15
CA GLY A 2 -48.46 48.60 -23.20
C GLY A 2 -46.94 48.78 -23.38
N GLY A 3 -46.04 47.77 -23.40
CA GLY A 3 -46.00 46.55 -24.23
C GLY A 3 -45.36 46.89 -25.61
N THR A 4 -44.37 46.23 -26.23
CA THR A 4 -43.62 44.96 -26.10
C THR A 4 -42.49 44.96 -27.17
N HIS A 5 -41.39 44.22 -26.92
CA HIS A 5 -40.53 43.46 -27.86
C HIS A 5 -39.61 44.09 -28.95
N GLN A 6 -38.30 43.84 -28.75
CA GLN A 6 -37.26 43.28 -29.65
C GLN A 6 -37.05 43.84 -31.09
N ARG A 7 -35.80 44.16 -31.45
CA ARG A 7 -34.89 43.35 -32.33
C ARG A 7 -33.68 44.15 -32.87
N THR A 8 -32.51 43.52 -32.79
CA THR A 8 -31.28 43.63 -33.63
C THR A 8 -30.52 44.96 -33.82
N GLY A 9 -29.33 45.01 -33.21
CA GLY A 9 -28.11 45.59 -33.79
C GLY A 9 -26.92 44.74 -33.30
N SER A 10 -25.73 44.72 -33.88
CA SER A 10 -25.15 45.28 -35.09
C SER A 10 -23.92 44.41 -35.38
N LEU A 11 -23.65 44.13 -36.64
CA LEU A 11 -22.45 43.41 -37.09
C LEU A 11 -21.21 44.23 -36.71
N TYR A 12 -20.33 43.66 -35.87
CA TYR A 12 -18.98 44.20 -35.64
C TYR A 12 -17.96 43.11 -35.85
N LEU A 13 -17.25 43.21 -36.97
CA LEU A 13 -15.94 42.61 -37.17
C LEU A 13 -15.00 43.07 -36.06
N LYS A 14 -14.53 42.14 -35.23
CA LYS A 14 -13.34 42.32 -34.40
C LYS A 14 -12.44 41.10 -34.57
N SER A 15 -11.46 41.25 -35.45
CA SER A 15 -10.24 40.46 -35.41
C SER A 15 -9.27 41.20 -34.48
N SER A 16 -8.85 40.56 -33.39
CA SER A 16 -7.64 40.95 -32.64
C SER A 16 -7.24 39.86 -31.67
N ALA A 17 -6.10 39.24 -31.97
CA ALA A 17 -5.15 38.52 -31.12
C ALA A 17 -5.67 37.85 -29.83
N MET A 18 -5.67 36.52 -29.83
CA MET A 18 -5.65 35.73 -28.60
C MET A 18 -4.28 35.89 -27.92
N SER A 19 -4.22 36.66 -26.83
CA SER A 19 -3.14 36.50 -25.86
C SER A 19 -3.41 35.24 -25.05
N ALA A 20 -2.74 34.15 -25.43
CA ALA A 20 -2.57 33.01 -24.56
C ALA A 20 -1.73 33.44 -23.35
N SER A 21 -2.38 33.75 -22.24
CA SER A 21 -1.69 33.77 -20.95
C SER A 21 -1.45 32.32 -20.55
N THR A 22 -0.32 31.78 -21.00
CA THR A 22 0.21 30.52 -20.49
C THR A 22 0.55 30.72 -19.03
N GLN A 23 -0.37 30.34 -18.13
CA GLN A 23 0.02 29.99 -16.77
C GLN A 23 1.03 28.85 -16.88
N ARG A 24 2.29 29.17 -16.63
CA ARG A 24 3.28 28.16 -16.25
C ARG A 24 2.94 27.71 -14.84
N THR A 25 1.99 26.79 -14.71
CA THR A 25 2.01 25.84 -13.62
C THR A 25 3.29 25.04 -13.77
N ALA A 26 4.22 25.24 -12.84
CA ALA A 26 5.40 24.41 -12.71
C ALA A 26 4.92 22.98 -12.43
N THR A 27 4.88 22.15 -13.47
CA THR A 27 4.73 20.71 -13.34
C THR A 27 5.98 20.20 -12.64
N LEU A 28 5.85 19.95 -11.33
CA LEU A 28 6.76 19.08 -10.60
C LEU A 28 6.84 17.75 -11.37
N PRO A 29 8.02 17.12 -11.47
CA PRO A 29 8.15 15.86 -12.18
C PRO A 29 7.16 14.87 -11.57
N GLU A 30 6.33 14.26 -12.43
CA GLU A 30 5.47 13.13 -12.05
C GLU A 30 6.33 12.11 -11.33
N THR A 31 6.18 12.05 -10.01
CA THR A 31 6.77 11.00 -9.19
C THR A 31 6.19 9.70 -9.71
N GLN A 32 7.06 8.74 -10.08
CA GLN A 32 6.66 7.40 -10.52
C GLN A 32 5.55 6.89 -9.59
N GLN A 33 4.33 6.88 -10.10
CA GLN A 33 3.15 6.69 -9.28
C GLN A 33 3.03 5.19 -9.03
N PHE A 34 3.28 4.77 -7.79
CA PHE A 34 3.10 3.37 -7.41
C PHE A 34 1.62 2.97 -7.59
N PRO A 35 1.35 1.68 -7.90
CA PRO A 35 -0.02 1.20 -7.98
C PRO A 35 -0.82 1.60 -6.72
N GLY A 36 -2.03 2.12 -6.92
CA GLY A 36 -2.90 2.58 -5.83
C GLY A 36 -2.77 4.05 -5.43
N ASN A 37 -2.13 4.91 -6.24
CA ASN A 37 -1.97 6.35 -5.96
C ASN A 37 -1.19 6.66 -4.66
N CYS A 38 -0.30 5.75 -4.25
CA CYS A 38 0.54 5.92 -3.08
C CYS A 38 1.88 6.53 -3.48
N THR A 39 2.20 7.73 -2.97
CA THR A 39 3.56 8.29 -3.08
C THR A 39 4.34 7.97 -1.82
N LEU A 40 5.68 7.99 -1.88
CA LEU A 40 6.52 7.80 -0.70
C LEU A 40 6.21 8.83 0.40
N GLU A 41 6.01 10.09 0.02
CA GLU A 41 5.64 11.16 0.95
C GLU A 41 4.31 10.86 1.65
N MET A 42 3.29 10.41 0.90
CA MET A 42 2.01 10.01 1.47
C MET A 42 2.13 8.80 2.38
N ALA A 43 2.96 7.82 2.02
CA ALA A 43 3.21 6.63 2.84
C ALA A 43 3.86 7.00 4.18
N LEU A 44 4.91 7.82 4.16
CA LEU A 44 5.58 8.30 5.37
C LEU A 44 4.63 9.10 6.26
N LYS A 45 3.84 10.01 5.68
CA LYS A 45 2.81 10.74 6.42
C LYS A 45 1.80 9.79 7.06
N THR A 46 1.34 8.79 6.32
CA THR A 46 0.36 7.81 6.81
C THR A 46 0.94 6.98 7.96
N ILE A 47 2.20 6.57 7.89
CA ILE A 47 2.88 5.84 8.96
C ILE A 47 2.88 6.66 10.26
N VAL A 48 3.25 7.94 10.18
CA VAL A 48 3.27 8.85 11.33
C VAL A 48 1.87 9.08 11.89
N ASP A 49 0.89 9.32 11.02
CA ASP A 49 -0.52 9.53 11.42
C ASP A 49 -1.09 8.28 12.13
N VAL A 50 -0.75 7.08 11.63
CA VAL A 50 -1.14 5.81 12.25
C VAL A 50 -0.50 5.67 13.62
N TYR A 51 0.81 5.89 13.76
CA TYR A 51 1.49 5.82 15.06
C TYR A 51 0.80 6.72 16.09
N HIS A 52 0.64 8.01 15.80
CA HIS A 52 0.00 8.96 16.71
C HIS A 52 -1.44 8.58 17.07
N ARG A 53 -2.18 7.94 16.17
CA ARG A 53 -3.56 7.51 16.46
C ARG A 53 -3.62 6.46 17.56
N TYR A 54 -2.63 5.58 17.65
CA TYR A 54 -2.61 4.51 18.63
C TYR A 54 -1.80 4.89 19.89
N SER A 55 -0.77 5.72 19.78
CA SER A 55 0.08 6.15 20.91
C SER A 55 -0.56 7.16 21.88
N ILE A 56 -1.81 7.56 21.62
CA ILE A 56 -2.59 8.46 22.50
C ILE A 56 -3.75 7.74 23.21
N ARG A 57 -3.93 6.44 22.98
CA ARG A 57 -5.11 5.70 23.46
C ARG A 57 -4.98 5.31 24.93
N GLU A 58 -3.88 4.68 25.29
CA GLU A 58 -3.63 4.20 26.65
C GLU A 58 -2.20 4.55 27.08
N GLY A 59 -2.01 4.86 28.37
CA GLY A 59 -0.67 5.12 28.93
C GLY A 59 -0.12 6.52 28.65
N GLN A 60 1.19 6.61 28.41
CA GLN A 60 1.88 7.87 28.16
C GLN A 60 1.62 8.40 26.74
N LEU A 61 1.48 9.72 26.63
CA LEU A 61 1.31 10.35 25.32
C LEU A 61 2.55 10.14 24.46
N ASP A 62 2.30 9.84 23.18
CA ASP A 62 3.33 9.65 22.16
C ASP A 62 4.18 8.38 22.33
N LEU A 63 3.70 7.42 23.11
CA LEU A 63 4.32 6.12 23.32
C LEU A 63 3.33 4.98 23.04
N LEU A 64 3.80 3.88 22.44
CA LEU A 64 3.00 2.68 22.24
C LEU A 64 3.31 1.63 23.31
N ASN A 65 2.42 1.47 24.29
CA ASN A 65 2.45 0.29 25.14
C ASN A 65 2.09 -0.97 24.33
N PHE A 66 2.30 -2.16 24.92
CA PHE A 66 2.04 -3.43 24.23
C PHE A 66 0.60 -3.61 23.72
N ASN A 67 -0.41 -3.10 24.43
CA ASN A 67 -1.81 -3.25 24.04
C ASN A 67 -2.14 -2.39 22.81
N ASP A 68 -1.65 -1.15 22.79
CA ASP A 68 -1.79 -0.25 21.65
C ASP A 68 -1.01 -0.72 20.44
N PHE A 69 0.23 -1.16 20.63
CA PHE A 69 1.03 -1.80 19.60
C PHE A 69 0.31 -3.00 18.96
N ARG A 70 -0.23 -3.89 19.79
CA ARG A 70 -0.98 -5.06 19.33
C ARG A 70 -2.22 -4.66 18.56
N THR A 71 -2.95 -3.64 19.02
CA THR A 71 -4.14 -3.15 18.34
C THR A 71 -3.78 -2.56 16.98
N LEU A 72 -2.76 -1.70 16.92
CA LEU A 72 -2.25 -1.08 15.69
C LEU A 72 -1.98 -2.13 14.62
N LEU A 73 -1.17 -3.15 14.91
CA LEU A 73 -0.81 -4.15 13.91
C LEU A 73 -1.98 -5.07 13.54
N THR A 74 -2.87 -5.35 14.48
CA THR A 74 -4.07 -6.16 14.20
C THR A 74 -5.03 -5.45 13.25
N GLU A 75 -5.19 -4.13 13.39
CA GLU A 75 -6.12 -3.34 12.58
C GLU A 75 -5.52 -2.85 11.26
N GLN A 76 -4.26 -2.41 11.26
CA GLN A 76 -3.62 -1.77 10.09
C GLN A 76 -2.87 -2.77 9.19
N ALA A 77 -2.45 -3.91 9.73
CA ALA A 77 -1.73 -4.94 8.98
C ALA A 77 -2.34 -6.36 9.14
N PRO A 78 -3.68 -6.52 9.01
CA PRO A 78 -4.36 -7.78 9.33
C PRO A 78 -3.88 -8.94 8.45
N THR A 79 -3.69 -8.70 7.15
CA THR A 79 -3.22 -9.71 6.18
C THR A 79 -1.82 -10.19 6.48
N PHE A 80 -0.91 -9.29 6.88
CA PHE A 80 0.46 -9.64 7.23
C PHE A 80 0.53 -10.60 8.42
N LEU A 81 -0.41 -10.47 9.35
CA LEU A 81 -0.51 -11.28 10.56
C LEU A 81 -1.28 -12.60 10.36
N GLN A 82 -1.92 -12.86 9.21
CA GLN A 82 -2.79 -14.04 9.04
C GLN A 82 -2.06 -15.36 9.25
N ASP A 83 -0.82 -15.49 8.76
CA ASP A 83 -0.05 -16.75 8.78
C ASP A 83 0.91 -16.88 9.97
N ARG A 84 0.78 -16.01 10.99
CA ARG A 84 1.71 -15.96 12.13
C ARG A 84 0.98 -16.40 13.40
N ASN A 85 1.68 -17.01 14.35
CA ASN A 85 1.16 -17.12 15.72
C ASN A 85 1.06 -15.71 16.33
N LYS A 86 -0.06 -15.03 16.06
CA LYS A 86 -0.23 -13.58 16.24
C LYS A 86 0.22 -13.11 17.61
N ARG A 87 -0.09 -13.88 18.66
CA ARG A 87 0.21 -13.46 20.04
C ARG A 87 1.70 -13.57 20.36
N GLU A 88 2.34 -14.69 20.04
CA GLU A 88 3.76 -14.90 20.31
C GLU A 88 4.63 -14.00 19.43
N TYR A 89 4.32 -13.95 18.14
CA TYR A 89 5.04 -13.08 17.19
C TYR A 89 5.01 -11.61 17.62
N LEU A 90 3.83 -11.07 17.97
CA LEU A 90 3.72 -9.68 18.40
C LEU A 90 4.46 -9.43 19.71
N ARG A 91 4.44 -10.39 20.65
CA ARG A 91 5.19 -10.27 21.90
C ARG A 91 6.70 -10.23 21.66
N THR A 92 7.23 -11.19 20.91
CA THR A 92 8.66 -11.24 20.58
C THR A 92 9.09 -9.98 19.84
N LEU A 93 8.31 -9.55 18.85
CA LEU A 93 8.61 -8.34 18.09
C LEU A 93 8.66 -7.10 19.00
N PHE A 94 7.68 -6.95 19.90
CA PHE A 94 7.66 -5.85 20.86
C PHE A 94 8.88 -5.88 21.78
N GLU A 95 9.18 -7.03 22.39
CA GLU A 95 10.30 -7.20 23.31
C GLU A 95 11.66 -6.98 22.63
N GLU A 96 11.79 -7.30 21.34
CA GLU A 96 12.99 -7.05 20.55
C GLU A 96 13.19 -5.57 20.21
N THR A 97 12.10 -4.82 20.01
CA THR A 97 12.15 -3.41 19.60
C THR A 97 12.05 -2.41 20.74
N ASP A 98 11.55 -2.82 21.91
CA ASP A 98 11.68 -2.06 23.16
C ASP A 98 13.16 -2.10 23.60
N LEU A 99 13.96 -1.15 23.13
CA LEU A 99 15.41 -1.18 23.30
C LEU A 99 15.82 -0.72 24.69
N ASN A 100 15.09 0.26 25.22
CA ASN A 100 15.35 0.86 26.52
C ASN A 100 14.72 0.07 27.69
N LYS A 101 13.85 -0.91 27.39
CA LYS A 101 13.17 -1.81 28.35
C LYS A 101 12.19 -1.11 29.27
N ASP A 102 11.53 -0.05 28.80
CA ASP A 102 10.51 0.67 29.56
C ASP A 102 9.07 0.12 29.36
N SER A 103 8.91 -0.94 28.54
CA SER A 103 7.61 -1.52 28.17
C SER A 103 6.69 -0.60 27.37
N GLU A 104 7.28 0.41 26.73
CA GLU A 104 6.65 1.30 25.77
C GLU A 104 7.54 1.37 24.52
N LEU A 105 7.00 1.82 23.38
CA LEU A 105 7.79 2.05 22.18
C LEU A 105 7.70 3.52 21.81
N THR A 106 8.86 4.14 21.66
CA THR A 106 9.01 5.43 20.98
C THR A 106 8.78 5.29 19.48
N PHE A 107 8.62 6.41 18.76
CA PHE A 107 8.52 6.36 17.29
C PHE A 107 9.79 5.76 16.67
N GLU A 108 10.97 6.05 17.21
CA GLU A 108 12.25 5.49 16.75
C GLU A 108 12.24 3.97 16.84
N GLU A 109 11.88 3.41 17.99
CA GLU A 109 11.75 1.96 18.20
C GLU A 109 10.68 1.34 17.30
N PHE A 110 9.55 2.05 17.10
CA PHE A 110 8.53 1.64 16.15
C PHE A 110 9.04 1.61 14.69
N THR A 111 9.99 2.46 14.29
CA THR A 111 10.59 2.35 12.94
C THR A 111 11.35 1.05 12.73
N ILE A 112 11.92 0.46 13.79
CA ILE A 112 12.60 -0.84 13.75
C ILE A 112 11.57 -1.95 13.51
N VAL A 113 10.37 -1.84 14.10
CA VAL A 113 9.25 -2.71 13.77
C VAL A 113 8.98 -2.64 12.26
N LEU A 114 8.80 -1.45 11.70
CA LEU A 114 8.51 -1.28 10.27
C LEU A 114 9.62 -1.87 9.38
N ALA A 115 10.89 -1.71 9.76
CA ALA A 115 12.00 -2.31 9.06
C ALA A 115 11.89 -3.85 9.03
N LYS A 116 11.65 -4.48 10.17
CA LYS A 116 11.44 -5.94 10.28
C LYS A 116 10.24 -6.42 9.46
N LEU A 117 9.11 -5.71 9.52
CA LEU A 117 7.91 -6.06 8.75
C LEU A 117 8.14 -5.95 7.23
N THR A 118 8.87 -4.92 6.82
CA THR A 118 9.19 -4.68 5.39
C THR A 118 10.17 -5.73 4.86
N ASP A 119 11.19 -6.07 5.65
CA ASP A 119 12.15 -7.13 5.32
C ASP A 119 11.46 -8.50 5.21
N ASP A 120 10.61 -8.85 6.17
CA ASP A 120 9.80 -10.08 6.12
C ASP A 120 8.94 -10.16 4.84
N HIS A 121 8.35 -9.04 4.42
CA HIS A 121 7.56 -8.98 3.19
C HIS A 121 8.43 -9.14 1.94
N HIS A 122 9.61 -8.51 1.93
CA HIS A 122 10.59 -8.69 0.86
C HIS A 122 11.02 -10.16 0.76
N LEU A 123 11.37 -10.81 1.88
CA LEU A 123 11.83 -12.20 1.89
C LEU A 123 10.76 -13.14 1.33
N LYS A 124 9.50 -13.00 1.78
CA LYS A 124 8.38 -13.81 1.25
C LYS A 124 8.17 -13.61 -0.25
N PHE A 125 8.32 -12.38 -0.74
CA PHE A 125 8.20 -12.09 -2.16
C PHE A 125 9.32 -12.78 -2.96
N THR A 126 10.56 -12.72 -2.49
CA THR A 126 11.70 -13.41 -3.11
C THR A 126 11.51 -14.93 -3.13
N GLU A 127 11.10 -15.53 -2.00
CA GLU A 127 10.84 -16.97 -1.91
C GLU A 127 9.71 -17.42 -2.86
N SER A 128 8.62 -16.65 -2.92
CA SER A 128 7.52 -16.93 -3.86
C SER A 128 7.97 -16.87 -5.32
N PHE A 129 8.83 -15.92 -5.66
CA PHE A 129 9.38 -15.78 -7.00
C PHE A 129 10.33 -16.94 -7.35
N LEU A 130 11.20 -17.34 -6.42
CA LEU A 130 12.10 -18.48 -6.60
C LEU A 130 11.34 -19.81 -6.68
N SER A 131 10.31 -20.02 -5.87
CA SER A 131 9.45 -21.22 -5.93
C SER A 131 8.79 -21.37 -7.30
N HIS A 132 8.27 -20.27 -7.87
CA HIS A 132 7.63 -20.27 -9.19
C HIS A 132 8.63 -20.59 -10.32
N LEU A 133 9.86 -20.07 -10.25
CA LEU A 133 10.91 -20.38 -11.21
C LEU A 133 11.42 -21.81 -11.11
N MET A 134 11.40 -22.42 -9.92
CA MET A 134 11.89 -23.78 -9.68
C MET A 134 10.84 -24.87 -9.98
N HIS A 135 9.55 -24.54 -10.04
CA HIS A 135 8.45 -25.49 -10.29
C HIS A 135 7.78 -25.35 -11.68
N GLY A 136 8.24 -24.42 -12.52
CA GLY A 136 7.81 -24.28 -13.91
C GLY A 136 8.76 -25.03 -14.86
N GLU A 137 8.21 -26.04 -15.56
CA GLU A 137 8.83 -26.93 -16.55
C GLU A 137 9.49 -28.23 -16.02
N GLY A 138 8.68 -29.27 -15.78
CA GLY A 138 9.21 -30.63 -15.61
C GLY A 138 8.18 -31.71 -15.28
N GLY A 139 7.62 -32.35 -16.33
CA GLY A 139 6.76 -33.55 -16.24
C GLY A 139 5.27 -33.16 -16.16
N HIS A 140 4.38 -33.62 -17.03
CA HIS A 140 4.10 -35.02 -17.32
C HIS A 140 3.70 -35.19 -18.79
N GLN A 141 4.46 -35.98 -19.54
CA GLN A 141 3.92 -36.64 -20.74
C GLN A 141 4.60 -37.99 -20.92
N LEU A 142 4.29 -38.95 -20.05
CA LEU A 142 4.47 -40.37 -20.37
C LEU A 142 3.30 -41.16 -19.80
N GLN A 143 2.86 -42.11 -20.62
CA GLN A 143 1.89 -43.17 -20.36
C GLN A 143 0.40 -42.82 -20.53
N GLN A 144 -0.10 -42.87 -21.77
CA GLN A 144 -1.31 -43.66 -22.11
C GLN A 144 -1.19 -44.20 -23.55
N MET A 145 -0.54 -45.34 -23.73
CA MET A 145 -0.83 -46.25 -24.85
C MET A 145 -1.53 -47.48 -24.30
N HIS A 146 -2.85 -47.39 -24.14
CA HIS A 146 -3.73 -48.55 -24.10
C HIS A 146 -4.32 -48.71 -25.51
N GLY A 147 -3.81 -49.68 -26.28
CA GLY A 147 -4.46 -50.15 -27.51
C GLY A 147 -5.65 -51.06 -27.14
N PRO A 148 -6.77 -51.01 -27.89
CA PRO A 148 -7.91 -51.86 -27.60
C PRO A 148 -7.64 -53.29 -28.07
N ALA A 149 -7.87 -54.26 -27.19
CA ALA A 149 -8.08 -55.65 -27.57
C ALA A 149 -9.53 -55.79 -28.07
N GLY A 150 -9.72 -56.27 -29.30
CA GLY A 150 -11.05 -56.55 -29.80
C GLY A 150 -11.13 -57.02 -31.26
N ALA A 151 -11.25 -58.35 -31.40
CA ALA A 151 -12.10 -59.09 -32.34
C ALA A 151 -11.88 -59.00 -33.86
N VAL A 152 -11.50 -60.15 -34.45
CA VAL A 152 -12.12 -60.91 -35.58
C VAL A 152 -11.16 -62.06 -35.87
N GLY A 153 -11.51 -63.31 -36.17
CA GLY A 153 -12.73 -64.02 -36.51
C GLY A 153 -12.26 -65.37 -37.06
#